data_AF-A0A6P2B4S7-F1
#
_entry.id   AF-A0A6P2B4S7-F1
#
_cell.length_a   1.000
_cell.length_b   1.000
_cell.length_c   1.000
_cell.angle_alpha   90.00
_cell.angle_beta   90.00
_cell.angle_gamma   90.00
#
_symmetry.space_group_name_H-M   'P 1'
#
loop_
_entity.id
_entity.type
_entity.pdbx_description
1 polymer ?
#
loop_
_entity_poly.entity_id
_entity_poly.type
_entity_poly.pdbx_seq_one_letter_code
_entity_poly.pdbx_strand_id
1 'polypeptide(L)' 'MTITEIMQQVKSLSLQERRELVKLLSDSLQQGEEPKKHSILELAGLGEEVWQGIDPQEYINQLRSEWDERP' A
#
# COMPACT_ATOMS: atom_id res chain seq x y z
N MET A 1 -7.12 24.05 -23.17
CA MET A 1 -6.25 24.24 -22.00
C MET A 1 -5.01 23.40 -22.22
N THR A 2 -3.85 24.04 -22.27
CA THR A 2 -2.55 23.41 -22.46
C THR A 2 -1.94 23.05 -21.10
N ILE A 3 -1.11 22.01 -21.04
CA ILE A 3 -0.43 21.58 -19.80
C ILE A 3 0.39 22.73 -19.18
N THR A 4 0.93 23.60 -20.02
CA THR A 4 1.67 24.81 -19.62
C THR A 4 0.81 25.82 -18.85
N GLU A 5 -0.46 26.01 -19.23
CA GLU A 5 -1.39 26.91 -18.52
C GLU A 5 -1.77 26.33 -17.16
N ILE A 6 -1.96 25.02 -17.06
CA ILE A 6 -2.25 24.31 -15.80
C ILE A 6 -1.06 24.46 -14.84
N MET A 7 0.17 24.29 -15.34
CA MET A 7 1.38 24.46 -14.52
C MET A 7 1.54 25.89 -13.96
N GLN A 8 1.06 26.91 -14.66
CA GLN A 8 1.04 28.28 -14.14
C GLN A 8 0.05 28.43 -12.98
N GLN A 9 -1.13 27.81 -13.07
CA GLN A 9 -2.13 27.81 -11.99
C GLN A 9 -1.68 26.99 -10.78
N VAL A 10 -0.99 25.87 -11.00
CA VAL A 10 -0.40 25.07 -9.92
C VAL A 10 0.69 25.85 -9.17
N LYS A 11 1.40 26.76 -9.85
CA LYS A 11 2.39 27.64 -9.21
C LYS A 11 1.77 28.66 -8.24
N SER A 12 0.53 29.09 -8.45
CA SER A 12 -0.18 29.96 -7.49
C SER A 12 -0.73 29.22 -6.26
N LEU A 13 -0.78 27.89 -6.27
CA LEU A 13 -1.22 27.09 -5.14
C LEU A 13 -0.14 27.02 -4.04
N SER A 14 -0.60 26.95 -2.80
CA SER A 14 0.22 26.62 -1.63
C SER A 14 0.79 25.20 -1.71
N LEU A 15 1.81 24.91 -0.90
CA LEU A 15 2.43 23.58 -0.86
C LEU A 15 1.43 22.48 -0.46
N GLN A 16 0.44 22.79 0.38
CA GLN A 16 -0.60 21.83 0.79
C GLN A 16 -1.54 21.52 -0.36
N GLU A 17 -2.06 22.55 -1.03
CA GLU A 17 -2.97 22.39 -2.18
C GLU A 17 -2.28 21.64 -3.33
N ARG A 18 -0.98 21.86 -3.55
CA ARG A 18 -0.21 21.07 -4.54
C ARG A 18 -0.13 19.60 -4.17
N ARG A 19 0.02 19.27 -2.88
CA ARG A 19 0.04 17.87 -2.42
C ARG A 19 -1.33 17.22 -2.57
N GLU A 20 -2.40 17.94 -2.25
CA GLU A 20 -3.77 17.47 -2.48
C GLU A 20 -4.04 17.22 -3.97
N LEU A 21 -3.59 18.13 -4.85
CA LEU A 21 -3.70 17.97 -6.29
C LEU A 21 -2.99 16.69 -6.78
N VAL A 22 -1.76 16.42 -6.30
CA VAL A 22 -1.03 15.20 -6.65
C VAL A 22 -1.79 13.95 -6.20
N LYS A 23 -2.37 13.97 -5.00
CA LYS A 23 -3.17 12.86 -4.49
C LYS A 23 -4.41 12.63 -5.36
N LEU A 24 -5.17 13.68 -5.64
CA LEU A 24 -6.36 13.61 -6.50
C LEU A 24 -6.04 13.09 -7.90
N LEU A 25 -4.93 13.55 -8.49
CA LEU A 25 -4.45 13.04 -9.78
C LEU A 25 -4.06 11.56 -9.70
N SER A 26 -3.36 11.15 -8.65
CA SER A 26 -2.96 9.75 -8.45
C SER A 26 -4.18 8.84 -8.29
N ASP A 27 -5.16 9.25 -7.50
CA ASP A 27 -6.40 8.50 -7.30
C ASP A 27 -7.21 8.43 -8.61
N SER A 28 -7.23 9.51 -9.40
CA SER A 28 -7.90 9.53 -10.72
C SER A 28 -7.24 8.60 -11.74
N LEU A 29 -5.91 8.43 -11.69
CA LEU A 29 -5.18 7.50 -12.55
C LEU A 29 -5.48 6.04 -12.18
N GLN A 30 -5.74 5.76 -10.90
CA GLN A 30 -6.13 4.43 -10.44
C GLN A 30 -7.55 4.04 -10.86
N GLN A 31 -8.45 5.01 -11.09
CA GLN A 31 -9.83 4.72 -11.56
C GLN A 31 -9.91 4.17 -12.99
N GLY A 32 -8.85 4.31 -13.78
CA GLY A 32 -8.77 3.78 -15.15
C GLY A 32 -8.14 2.39 -15.27
N GLU A 33 -7.50 1.89 -14.21
CA GLU A 33 -7.00 0.52 -14.17
C GLU A 33 -8.08 -0.37 -13.56
N GLU A 34 -8.57 -1.37 -14.32
CA GLU A 34 -9.34 -2.45 -13.68
C GLU A 34 -8.52 -2.99 -12.49
N PRO A 35 -9.15 -3.27 -11.33
CA PRO A 35 -8.44 -3.80 -10.19
C PRO A 35 -7.67 -5.04 -10.64
N LYS A 36 -6.34 -4.93 -10.65
CA LYS A 36 -5.47 -6.02 -11.08
C LYS A 36 -5.80 -7.22 -10.20
N LYS A 37 -6.11 -8.34 -10.82
CA LYS A 37 -6.24 -9.61 -10.10
C LYS A 37 -4.85 -10.00 -9.64
N HIS A 38 -4.57 -9.74 -8.37
CA HIS A 38 -3.32 -10.14 -7.75
C HIS A 38 -3.37 -11.62 -7.40
N SER A 39 -2.28 -12.33 -7.66
CA SER A 39 -2.07 -13.68 -7.17
C SER A 39 -1.49 -13.62 -5.77
N ILE A 40 -1.97 -14.48 -4.87
CA ILE A 40 -1.38 -14.63 -3.53
C ILE A 40 0.11 -15.03 -3.59
N LEU A 41 0.54 -15.61 -4.71
CA LEU A 41 1.93 -16.00 -4.95
C LEU A 41 2.87 -14.80 -5.13
N GLU A 42 2.35 -13.60 -5.40
CA GLU A 42 3.16 -12.37 -5.43
C GLU A 42 3.81 -12.06 -4.07
N LEU A 43 3.29 -12.63 -2.99
CA LEU A 43 3.83 -12.49 -1.64
C LEU A 43 4.89 -13.54 -1.28
N ALA A 44 5.14 -14.52 -2.15
CA ALA A 44 6.10 -15.58 -1.89
C ALA A 44 7.51 -15.00 -1.72
N GLY A 45 8.17 -15.32 -0.61
CA GLY A 45 9.53 -14.87 -0.31
C GLY A 45 9.63 -13.49 0.37
N LEU A 46 8.58 -12.66 0.35
CA LEU A 46 8.62 -11.32 0.97
C LEU A 46 8.85 -11.35 2.49
N GLY A 47 8.59 -12.49 3.14
CA GLY A 47 8.78 -12.65 4.58
C GLY A 47 10.12 -13.26 4.99
N GLU A 48 10.97 -13.73 4.08
CA GLU A 48 12.14 -14.55 4.42
C GLU A 48 13.04 -13.92 5.48
N GLU A 49 13.37 -12.64 5.32
CA GLU A 49 14.20 -11.87 6.26
C GLU A 49 13.53 -11.69 7.64
N VAL A 50 12.20 -11.58 7.66
CA VAL A 50 11.40 -11.40 8.89
C VAL A 50 11.36 -12.68 9.71
N TRP A 51 11.39 -13.84 9.05
CA TRP A 51 11.34 -15.15 9.70
C TRP A 51 12.72 -15.69 10.12
N GLN A 52 13.80 -14.96 9.86
CA GLN A 52 15.14 -15.40 10.26
C GLN A 52 15.25 -15.52 11.78
N GLY A 53 15.70 -16.69 12.24
CA GLY A 53 15.89 -16.99 13.66
C GLY A 53 14.60 -17.26 14.43
N ILE A 54 13.44 -17.27 13.78
CA ILE A 54 12.17 -17.69 14.39
C ILE A 54 12.02 -19.19 14.20
N ASP A 55 11.80 -19.93 15.29
CA ASP A 55 11.42 -21.34 15.23
C ASP A 55 9.96 -21.45 14.74
N PRO A 56 9.69 -22.10 13.58
CA PRO A 56 8.34 -22.16 13.05
C PRO A 56 7.37 -22.93 13.95
N GLN A 57 7.84 -23.96 14.64
CA GLN A 57 7.01 -24.81 15.48
C GLN A 57 6.64 -24.10 16.79
N GLU A 58 7.58 -23.38 17.40
CA GLU A 58 7.33 -22.55 18.58
C GLU A 58 6.33 -21.44 18.26
N TYR A 59 6.52 -20.73 17.14
CA TYR A 59 5.61 -19.67 16.71
C TYR A 59 4.18 -20.18 16.47
N ILE A 60 4.02 -21.33 15.81
CA ILE A 60 2.70 -21.96 15.59
C ILE A 60 2.04 -22.35 16.92
N ASN A 61 2.81 -22.88 17.87
CA ASN A 61 2.28 -23.26 19.17
C ASN A 61 1.75 -22.04 19.94
N GLN A 62 2.49 -20.93 19.93
CA GLN A 62 2.04 -19.67 20.53
C GLN A 62 0.73 -19.17 19.90
N LEU A 63 0.65 -19.16 18.57
CA LEU A 63 -0.57 -18.76 17.87
C LEU A 63 -1.76 -19.65 18.23
N ARG A 64 -1.57 -20.97 18.40
CA ARG A 64 -2.64 -21.88 18.78
C ARG A 64 -3.13 -21.64 20.20
N SER A 65 -2.21 -21.44 21.15
CA SER A 65 -2.59 -21.11 22.53
C SER A 65 -3.43 -19.84 22.62
N GLU A 66 -3.14 -18.83 21.80
CA GLU A 66 -3.93 -17.58 21.76
C GLU A 66 -5.38 -17.79 21.29
N TRP A 67 -5.68 -18.89 20.60
CA TRP A 67 -7.03 -19.22 20.14
C TRP A 67 -7.77 -20.08 21.17
N ASP A 68 -7.07 -20.97 21.85
CA ASP A 68 -7.62 -21.80 22.94
C ASP A 68 -8.00 -20.96 24.16
N GLU A 69 -7.38 -19.78 24.35
CA GLU A 69 -7.68 -18.84 25.43
C GLU A 69 -8.81 -17.84 25.09
N ARG A 70 -9.42 -17.92 23.89
CA ARG A 70 -10.57 -17.07 23.54
C ARG A 70 -11.87 -17.70 24.05
N PRO A 71 -12.74 -16.93 24.74
CA PRO A 71 -14.03 -17.43 25.24
C PRO A 71 -15.03 -17.75 24.13
#